data_AF-A0A7X6XG96-F1
#
_entry.id   AF-A0A7X6XG96-F1
#
_cell.length_a   1.000
_cell.length_b   1.000
_cell.length_c   1.000
_cell.angle_alpha   90.00
_cell.angle_beta   90.00
_cell.angle_gamma   90.00
#
_symmetry.space_group_name_H-M   'P 1'
#
loop_
_entity.id
_entity.type
_entity.pdbx_description
1 polymer ?
#
loop_
_entity_poly.entity_id
_entity_poly.type
_entity_poly.pdbx_seq_one_letter_code
_entity_poly.pdbx_strand_id
1 'polypeptide(L)' 'MMAKAFQKIYTKITQITKATCSLKASNVGYDELATVDGRLAQVVRIIEDEITLQIFGGTEGIPTNAEVVFLGKAPS' A
#
# COMPACT_ATOMS: atom_id res chain seq x y z
N MET A 1 -15.78 -8.45 23.07
CA MET A 1 -15.40 -8.95 21.73
C MET A 1 -14.68 -7.84 21.01
N MET A 2 -13.36 -7.93 20.83
CA MET A 2 -12.62 -6.98 20.01
C MET A 2 -13.01 -7.27 18.57
N ALA A 3 -13.74 -6.36 17.93
CA ALA A 3 -14.06 -6.49 16.51
C ALA A 3 -12.74 -6.62 15.75
N LYS A 4 -12.52 -7.76 15.11
CA LYS A 4 -11.40 -7.95 14.19
C LYS A 4 -11.65 -6.93 13.08
N ALA A 5 -10.94 -5.81 13.09
CA ALA A 5 -11.12 -4.76 12.10
C ALA A 5 -10.97 -5.40 10.72
N PHE A 6 -12.00 -5.29 9.88
CA PHE A 6 -11.93 -5.76 8.51
C PHE A 6 -10.82 -4.99 7.81
N GLN A 7 -9.71 -5.67 7.52
CA GLN A 7 -8.63 -5.10 6.74
C GLN A 7 -9.00 -5.19 5.26
N LYS A 8 -9.11 -4.03 4.60
CA LYS A 8 -9.40 -3.95 3.17
C LYS A 8 -8.14 -4.35 2.40
N ILE A 9 -8.26 -5.39 1.57
CA ILE A 9 -7.19 -5.87 0.69
C ILE A 9 -7.42 -5.30 -0.71
N TYR A 10 -6.42 -4.62 -1.24
CA TYR A 10 -6.42 -4.11 -2.61
C TYR A 10 -5.54 -5.01 -3.48
N THR A 11 -6.03 -5.41 -4.65
CA THR A 11 -5.32 -6.34 -5.54
C THR A 11 -5.17 -5.78 -6.95
N LYS A 12 -5.29 -4.46 -7.11
CA LYS A 12 -5.24 -3.81 -8.43
C LYS A 12 -4.26 -2.65 -8.39
N ILE A 13 -3.00 -2.97 -8.64
CA ILE A 13 -1.93 -1.99 -8.81
C ILE A 13 -2.05 -1.40 -10.22
N THR A 14 -2.10 -0.07 -10.31
CA THR A 14 -2.20 0.68 -11.57
C THR A 14 -0.83 0.95 -12.19
N GLN A 15 0.21 1.08 -11.37
CA GLN A 15 1.57 1.36 -11.84
C GLN A 15 2.62 0.74 -10.92
N ILE A 16 3.71 0.22 -11.50
CA ILE A 16 4.89 -0.26 -10.78
C ILE A 16 6.12 0.41 -11.39
N THR A 17 6.95 1.03 -10.56
CA THR A 17 8.27 1.55 -10.92
C THR A 17 9.35 0.72 -10.22
N LYS A 18 10.63 1.14 -10.25
CA LYS A 18 11.73 0.43 -9.56
C LYS A 18 11.60 0.38 -8.03
N ALA A 19 10.95 1.37 -7.43
CA ALA A 19 10.89 1.52 -5.97
C ALA A 19 9.47 1.77 -5.44
N THR A 20 8.52 2.10 -6.32
CA THR A 20 7.16 2.45 -5.93
C THR A 20 6.12 1.64 -6.68
N CYS A 21 4.95 1.49 -6.05
CA CYS A 21 3.74 1.03 -6.70
C CYS A 21 2.61 2.03 -6.46
N SER A 22 1.72 2.19 -7.43
CA SER A 22 0.55 3.04 -7.32
C SER A 22 -0.72 2.21 -7.47
N LEU A 23 -1.75 2.57 -6.73
CA LEU A 23 -3.07 1.92 -6.79
C LEU A 23 -4.18 2.89 -6.40
N LYS A 24 -5.41 2.52 -6.72
CA LYS A 24 -6.59 3.30 -6.33
C LYS A 24 -7.10 2.85 -4.97
N ALA A 25 -7.07 3.75 -3.98
CA ALA A 25 -7.57 3.48 -2.64
C ALA A 25 -8.21 4.74 -2.03
N SER A 26 -9.02 4.53 -1.00
CA SER A 26 -9.71 5.60 -0.29
C SER A 26 -9.52 5.40 1.21
N ASN A 27 -9.53 6.50 1.97
CA ASN A 27 -9.29 6.50 3.40
C ASN A 27 -7.88 5.98 3.76
N VAL A 28 -6.88 6.51 3.06
CA VAL A 28 -5.46 6.22 3.26
C VAL A 28 -4.76 7.54 3.63
N GLY A 29 -3.94 7.51 4.67
CA GLY A 29 -3.16 8.65 5.14
C GLY A 29 -1.80 8.75 4.46
N TYR A 30 -1.30 9.98 4.33
CA TYR A 30 0.11 10.20 4.02
C TYR A 30 0.99 9.65 5.17
N ASP A 31 2.17 9.14 4.86
CA ASP A 31 3.07 8.42 5.78
C ASP A 31 2.52 7.11 6.37
N GLU A 32 1.32 6.67 5.99
CA GLU A 32 0.74 5.43 6.46
C GLU A 32 1.56 4.21 5.98
N LEU A 33 1.81 3.27 6.89
CA LEU A 33 2.45 2.01 6.55
C LEU A 33 1.47 1.06 5.87
N ALA A 34 1.98 0.28 4.93
CA ALA A 34 1.26 -0.77 4.26
C ALA A 34 2.15 -2.00 4.05
N THR A 35 1.52 -3.11 3.70
CA THR A 35 2.22 -4.29 3.16
C THR A 35 1.79 -4.51 1.73
N VAL A 36 2.75 -4.66 0.82
CA VAL A 36 2.55 -4.99 -0.59
C VAL A 36 3.22 -6.33 -0.85
N ASP A 37 2.43 -7.37 -1.14
CA ASP A 37 2.95 -8.73 -1.36
C ASP A 37 3.82 -9.23 -0.18
N GLY A 38 3.38 -8.92 1.05
CA GLY A 38 4.13 -9.23 2.28
C GLY A 38 5.34 -8.34 2.56
N ARG A 39 5.69 -7.39 1.68
CA ARG A 39 6.80 -6.43 1.87
C ARG A 39 6.31 -5.15 2.51
N LEU A 40 7.09 -4.58 3.42
CA LEU A 40 6.79 -3.28 4.00
C LEU A 40 6.87 -2.17 2.96
N ALA A 41 5.89 -1.28 3.00
CA ALA A 41 5.80 -0.10 2.18
C ALA A 41 5.26 1.08 2.98
N GLN A 42 5.46 2.29 2.47
CA GLN A 42 4.95 3.52 3.06
C GLN A 42 4.28 4.37 1.99
N VAL A 43 3.16 4.98 2.33
CA VAL A 43 2.47 5.95 1.47
C VAL A 43 3.28 7.23 1.40
N VAL A 44 3.81 7.51 0.20
CA VAL A 44 4.69 8.67 -0.07
C VAL A 44 4.03 9.72 -0.96
N ARG A 45 2.86 9.42 -1.55
CA ARG A 45 2.10 10.37 -2.36
C ARG A 45 0.63 9.97 -2.43
N ILE A 46 -0.24 10.97 -2.40
CA ILE A 46 -1.68 10.84 -2.58
C ILE A 46 -2.12 11.90 -3.57
N ILE A 47 -2.76 11.49 -4.67
CA ILE A 47 -3.40 12.36 -5.65
C ILE A 47 -4.84 11.88 -5.81
N GLU A 48 -5.80 12.61 -5.26
CA GLU A 48 -7.21 12.19 -5.26
C GLU A 48 -7.39 10.78 -4.67
N ASP A 49 -7.72 9.78 -5.51
CA ASP A 49 -7.83 8.37 -5.12
C ASP A 49 -6.60 7.53 -5.49
N GLU A 50 -5.60 8.11 -6.17
CA GLU A 50 -4.36 7.44 -6.52
C GLU A 50 -3.32 7.57 -5.40
N ILE A 51 -2.96 6.42 -4.84
CA ILE A 51 -2.00 6.29 -3.74
C ILE A 51 -0.72 5.68 -4.28
N THR A 52 0.41 6.34 -4.06
CA THR A 52 1.74 5.79 -4.35
C THR A 52 2.42 5.35 -3.06
N LEU A 53 2.87 4.10 -3.05
CA LEU A 53 3.61 3.48 -1.96
C LEU A 53 5.06 3.24 -2.38
N GLN A 54 6.01 3.62 -1.53
CA GLN A 54 7.40 3.25 -1.64
C GLN A 54 7.64 1.94 -0.90
N ILE A 55 8.27 0.96 -1.56
CA ILE A 55 8.53 -0.36 -0.99
C ILE A 55 9.98 -0.41 -0.51
N PHE A 56 10.19 -0.69 0.78
CA PHE A 56 11.53 -0.67 1.39
C PHE A 56 12.47 -1.71 0.78
N GLY A 57 11.95 -2.86 0.36
CA GLY A 57 12.71 -3.94 -0.29
C GLY A 57 12.75 -3.85 -1.82
N GLY A 58 12.24 -2.77 -2.42
CA GLY A 58 12.08 -2.64 -3.87
C GLY A 58 10.90 -3.45 -4.43
N THR A 59 10.63 -3.26 -5.72
CA THR A 59 9.44 -3.78 -6.41
C THR A 59 9.70 -5.02 -7.27
N GLU A 60 10.92 -5.57 -7.24
CA GLU A 60 11.29 -6.71 -8.07
C GLU A 60 10.42 -7.93 -7.74
N GLY A 61 9.76 -8.49 -8.76
CA GLY A 61 8.88 -9.64 -8.62
C GLY A 61 7.46 -9.33 -8.14
N ILE A 62 7.10 -8.07 -7.88
CA ILE A 62 5.74 -7.71 -7.47
C ILE A 62 4.82 -7.72 -8.70
N PRO A 63 3.79 -8.57 -8.74
CA PRO A 63 2.83 -8.57 -9.84
C PRO A 63 1.79 -7.45 -9.68
N THR A 64 1.10 -7.10 -10.76
CA THR A 64 0.06 -6.05 -10.72
C THR A 64 -1.19 -6.43 -9.90
N ASN A 65 -1.36 -7.73 -9.61
CA ASN A 65 -2.41 -8.25 -8.74
C ASN A 65 -1.95 -8.51 -7.30
N ALA A 66 -0.78 -7.99 -6.90
CA ALA A 66 -0.26 -8.13 -5.55
C ALA A 66 -1.24 -7.58 -4.49
N GLU A 67 -1.28 -8.25 -3.35
CA GLU A 67 -2.11 -7.86 -2.22
C GLU A 67 -1.50 -6.65 -1.51
N VAL A 68 -2.28 -5.59 -1.37
CA VAL A 68 -1.93 -4.38 -0.63
C VAL A 68 -2.87 -4.19 0.54
N VAL A 69 -2.28 -4.08 1.73
CA VAL A 69 -2.99 -3.90 3.00
C VAL A 69 -2.43 -2.69 3.73
N PHE A 70 -3.28 -1.72 4.02
CA PHE A 70 -2.93 -0.54 4.79
C PHE A 70 -3.04 -0.83 6.30
N LEU A 71 -2.07 -0.36 7.09
CA LEU A 71 -1.94 -0.71 8.51
C LEU A 71 -2.62 0.30 9.44
N GLY A 72 -3.12 1.44 8.95
CA GLY A 72 -3.79 2.46 9.75
C GLY A 72 -2.86 3.21 10.71
N LYS A 73 -1.53 3.13 10.51
CA LYS A 73 -0.54 3.76 11.40
C LYS A 73 0.66 4.27 10.61
N ALA A 74 1.21 5.38 11.09
CA ALA A 74 2.51 5.89 10.66
C ALA A 74 3.65 5.05 11.31
N PRO A 75 4.86 5.05 10.73
CA PRO A 75 6.04 4.51 11.42
C PRO A 75 6.27 5.28 12.73
N SER A 76 6.53 4.54 13.81
CA SER A 76 6.85 5.06 15.15
C SER A 76 8.25 4.62 15.56
#